data_AF-A0A523EMR8-F1
#
_entry.id   AF-A0A523EMR8-F1
#
_cell.length_a   1.000
_cell.length_b   1.000
_cell.length_c   1.000
_cell.angle_alpha   90.00
_cell.angle_beta   90.00
_cell.angle_gamma   90.00
#
_symmetry.space_group_name_H-M   'P 1'
#
loop_
_entity.id
_entity.type
_entity.pdbx_description
1 polymer ?
#
loop_
_entity_poly.entity_id
_entity_poly.type
_entity_poly.pdbx_seq_one_letter_code
_entity_poly.pdbx_strand_id
1 'polypeptide(L)'
;MPPTGTVDTLVAEETATAKIVDGLRHLYTAFQKSSIYAPGHPAAVEAIRRSSEGLAGTGSVGGSLLISVGRDRLMLNGDTLKDDSGALQSLAGLLHDLEVSALLIDTGVKVDELDGLIQTLGQARREGLHGNALSEMLERREVHRLRIVPAEAKAEVACEAAVESDTDVWESLETMLISTDVPDDEVAPAAIAEQVHQELARNEGTGLGELHGRMQDVSREIDSIGTERRSHVRERFAKFVAALNPKLRQDLLRFDMHMGSDSLALMTELGDVVPETDLLDALQ
;
A
#
# COMPACT_ATOMS: atom_id res chain seq x y z
N MET A 1 -19.92 -21.52 -20.02
CA MET A 1 -18.45 -21.44 -20.16
C MET A 1 -17.95 -20.68 -18.94
N PRO A 2 -17.17 -21.29 -18.04
CA PRO A 2 -16.61 -20.57 -16.90
C PRO A 2 -15.53 -19.59 -17.40
N PRO A 3 -15.36 -18.42 -16.76
CA PRO A 3 -14.30 -17.49 -17.11
C PRO A 3 -12.95 -18.05 -16.62
N THR A 4 -12.06 -18.36 -17.56
CA THR A 4 -10.70 -18.88 -17.32
C THR A 4 -9.69 -17.81 -16.88
N GLY A 5 -10.15 -16.65 -16.40
CA GLY A 5 -9.31 -15.44 -16.26
C GLY A 5 -8.59 -15.25 -14.93
N THR A 6 -8.99 -15.92 -13.85
CA THR A 6 -8.51 -15.57 -12.49
C THR A 6 -7.17 -16.19 -12.11
N VAL A 7 -6.76 -17.29 -12.78
CA VAL A 7 -5.54 -18.03 -12.40
C VAL A 7 -4.27 -17.38 -12.96
N ASP A 8 -4.33 -16.78 -14.15
CA ASP A 8 -3.15 -16.19 -14.81
C ASP A 8 -2.66 -14.91 -14.12
N THR A 9 -3.56 -14.13 -13.50
CA THR A 9 -3.19 -12.88 -12.82
C THR A 9 -2.40 -13.13 -11.53
N LEU A 10 -2.81 -14.12 -10.72
CA LEU A 10 -2.15 -14.44 -9.45
C LEU A 10 -0.71 -14.95 -9.64
N VAL A 11 -0.48 -15.77 -10.66
CA VAL A 11 0.86 -16.29 -10.98
C VAL A 11 1.81 -15.19 -11.46
N ALA A 12 1.28 -14.19 -12.17
CA ALA A 12 2.07 -13.05 -12.65
C ALA A 12 2.54 -12.15 -11.50
N GLU A 13 1.69 -11.93 -10.51
CA GLU A 13 1.97 -11.09 -9.34
C GLU A 13 2.98 -11.74 -8.38
N GLU A 14 2.86 -13.06 -8.15
CA GLU A 14 3.82 -13.83 -7.35
C GLU A 14 5.22 -13.81 -8.02
N THR A 15 5.25 -13.93 -9.35
CA THR A 15 6.51 -13.87 -10.12
C THR A 15 7.15 -12.48 -10.08
N ALA A 16 6.35 -11.41 -10.08
CA ALA A 16 6.85 -10.04 -9.97
C ALA A 16 7.47 -9.76 -8.60
N THR A 17 6.77 -10.16 -7.53
CA THR A 17 7.25 -10.00 -6.15
C THR A 17 8.57 -10.73 -5.92
N ALA A 18 8.72 -11.95 -6.44
CA ALA A 18 9.98 -12.70 -6.36
C ALA A 18 11.16 -11.95 -7.01
N LYS A 19 10.94 -11.30 -8.17
CA LYS A 19 11.97 -10.49 -8.85
C LYS A 19 12.36 -9.25 -8.05
N ILE A 20 11.40 -8.59 -7.39
CA ILE A 20 11.67 -7.44 -6.50
C ILE A 20 12.56 -7.90 -5.35
N VAL A 21 12.18 -8.98 -4.68
CA VAL A 21 12.93 -9.56 -3.57
C VAL A 21 14.36 -9.86 -4.00
N ASP A 22 14.56 -10.50 -5.16
CA ASP A 22 15.88 -10.76 -5.70
C ASP A 22 16.64 -9.48 -6.07
N GLY A 23 15.97 -8.48 -6.63
CA GLY A 23 16.57 -7.17 -6.94
C GLY A 23 17.09 -6.47 -5.68
N LEU A 24 16.34 -6.49 -4.58
CA LEU A 24 16.71 -5.90 -3.30
C LEU A 24 17.82 -6.68 -2.58
N ARG A 25 17.83 -8.01 -2.67
CA ARG A 25 18.94 -8.84 -2.19
C ARG A 25 20.26 -8.47 -2.90
N HIS A 26 20.21 -8.29 -4.21
CA HIS A 26 21.38 -7.88 -5.00
C HIS A 26 21.79 -6.44 -4.71
N LEU A 27 20.84 -5.54 -4.39
CA LEU A 27 21.13 -4.17 -3.94
C LEU A 27 21.96 -4.18 -2.65
N TYR A 28 21.53 -4.95 -1.65
CA TYR A 28 22.28 -5.08 -0.39
C TYR A 28 23.64 -5.74 -0.61
N THR A 29 23.71 -6.76 -1.46
CA THR A 29 24.99 -7.40 -1.84
C THR A 29 25.94 -6.40 -2.51
N ALA A 30 25.42 -5.54 -3.39
CA ALA A 30 26.19 -4.49 -4.04
C ALA A 30 26.71 -3.47 -3.03
N PHE A 31 25.89 -3.05 -2.07
CA PHE A 31 26.29 -2.21 -0.96
C PHE A 31 27.43 -2.85 -0.15
N GLN A 32 27.28 -4.11 0.28
CA GLN A 32 28.34 -4.83 1.01
C GLN A 32 29.65 -4.88 0.21
N LYS A 33 29.58 -5.24 -1.08
CA LYS A 33 30.77 -5.30 -1.94
C LYS A 33 31.42 -3.94 -2.14
N SER A 34 30.64 -2.86 -2.26
CA SER A 34 31.16 -1.49 -2.37
C SER A 34 31.92 -1.04 -1.11
N SER A 35 31.61 -1.62 0.05
CA SER A 35 32.32 -1.34 1.31
C SER A 35 33.68 -2.06 1.41
N ILE A 36 33.86 -3.15 0.66
CA ILE A 36 35.06 -4.00 0.70
C ILE A 36 36.00 -3.67 -0.47
N TYR A 37 35.44 -3.42 -1.65
CA TYR A 37 36.19 -3.22 -2.89
C TYR A 37 36.22 -1.76 -3.32
N ALA A 38 37.22 -1.40 -4.14
CA ALA A 38 37.29 -0.08 -4.75
C ALA A 38 36.09 0.18 -5.70
N PRO A 39 35.71 1.46 -5.91
CA PRO A 39 34.71 1.84 -6.90
C PRO A 39 35.01 1.26 -8.28
N GLY A 40 33.99 0.73 -8.97
CA GLY A 40 34.12 0.10 -10.28
C GLY A 40 34.61 -1.37 -10.26
N HIS A 41 34.80 -1.98 -9.10
CA HIS A 41 35.21 -3.39 -9.03
C HIS A 41 34.14 -4.32 -9.67
N PRO A 42 34.53 -5.31 -10.52
CA PRO A 42 33.58 -6.13 -11.28
C PRO A 42 32.52 -6.84 -10.43
N ALA A 43 32.90 -7.28 -9.23
CA ALA A 43 31.97 -7.96 -8.33
C ALA A 43 30.85 -7.04 -7.81
N ALA A 44 31.11 -5.75 -7.62
CA ALA A 44 30.12 -4.76 -7.22
C ALA A 44 29.24 -4.39 -8.42
N VAL A 45 29.86 -4.08 -9.56
CA VAL A 45 29.15 -3.74 -10.81
C VAL A 45 28.17 -4.84 -11.22
N GLU A 46 28.56 -6.12 -11.13
CA GLU A 46 27.67 -7.24 -11.45
C GLU A 46 26.50 -7.36 -10.46
N ALA A 47 26.71 -7.04 -9.18
CA ALA A 47 25.62 -7.02 -8.20
C ALA A 47 24.63 -5.88 -8.47
N ILE A 48 25.13 -4.69 -8.85
CA ILE A 48 24.28 -3.55 -9.23
C ILE A 48 23.47 -3.88 -10.49
N ARG A 49 24.11 -4.50 -11.49
CA ARG A 49 23.43 -4.93 -12.73
C ARG A 49 22.28 -5.89 -12.44
N ARG A 50 22.51 -6.91 -11.62
CA ARG A 50 21.46 -7.87 -11.22
C ARG A 50 20.34 -7.22 -10.40
N SER A 51 20.70 -6.25 -9.56
CA SER A 51 19.71 -5.46 -8.83
C SER A 51 18.80 -4.69 -9.78
N SER A 52 19.40 -3.98 -10.75
CA SER A 52 18.66 -3.27 -11.81
C SER A 52 17.74 -4.19 -12.60
N GLU A 53 18.20 -5.39 -12.97
CA GLU A 53 17.37 -6.38 -13.69
C GLU A 53 16.16 -6.86 -12.87
N GLY A 54 16.33 -7.11 -11.58
CA GLY A 54 15.24 -7.50 -10.68
C GLY A 54 14.21 -6.39 -10.50
N LEU A 55 14.67 -5.14 -10.39
CA LEU A 55 13.83 -3.95 -10.20
C LEU A 55 13.22 -3.42 -11.50
N ALA A 56 13.82 -3.69 -12.66
CA ALA A 56 13.30 -3.24 -13.95
C ALA A 56 12.03 -4.00 -14.37
N GLY A 57 11.89 -5.26 -13.96
CA GLY A 57 10.78 -6.13 -14.35
C GLY A 57 9.43 -5.79 -13.70
N THR A 58 9.40 -4.83 -12.78
CA THR A 58 8.27 -4.65 -11.85
C THR A 58 7.46 -3.41 -12.16
N GLY A 59 7.99 -2.52 -13.02
CA GLY A 59 7.34 -1.32 -13.52
C GLY A 59 6.39 -1.53 -14.70
N SER A 60 6.02 -2.77 -15.03
CA SER A 60 5.23 -3.08 -16.24
C SER A 60 3.84 -2.43 -16.25
N VAL A 61 3.34 -1.97 -15.09
CA VAL A 61 2.06 -1.27 -14.92
C VAL A 61 2.24 0.24 -14.75
N GLY A 62 3.38 0.80 -15.17
CA GLY A 62 3.57 2.26 -15.30
C GLY A 62 3.72 3.06 -14.00
N GLY A 63 3.70 2.41 -12.82
CA GLY A 63 3.80 3.08 -11.52
C GLY A 63 5.19 3.01 -10.88
N SER A 64 5.45 3.93 -9.94
CA SER A 64 6.57 3.86 -9.01
C SER A 64 6.40 2.73 -8.00
N LEU A 65 7.48 2.06 -7.62
CA LEU A 65 7.50 1.06 -6.56
C LEU A 65 7.81 1.72 -5.21
N LEU A 66 6.86 1.70 -4.28
CA LEU A 66 7.07 2.17 -2.91
C LEU A 66 7.43 1.00 -2.00
N ILE A 67 8.65 1.01 -1.47
CA ILE A 67 9.10 0.04 -0.47
C ILE A 67 9.16 0.74 0.87
N SER A 68 8.28 0.35 1.79
CA SER A 68 8.30 0.85 3.16
C SER A 68 9.36 0.13 3.98
N VAL A 69 10.08 0.88 4.79
CA VAL A 69 11.17 0.42 5.64
C VAL A 69 10.70 0.43 7.09
N GLY A 70 10.60 -0.75 7.70
CA GLY A 70 10.49 -0.91 9.14
C GLY A 70 11.86 -1.20 9.76
N ARG A 71 11.91 -1.32 11.09
CA ARG A 71 13.15 -1.57 11.84
C ARG A 71 13.94 -2.78 11.34
N ASP A 72 13.25 -3.88 11.08
CA ASP A 72 13.86 -5.17 10.72
C ASP A 72 13.18 -5.82 9.50
N ARG A 73 12.35 -5.08 8.77
CA ARG A 73 11.55 -5.62 7.65
C ARG A 73 11.33 -4.59 6.57
N LEU A 74 11.28 -5.06 5.33
CA LEU A 74 10.84 -4.28 4.18
C LEU A 74 9.41 -4.71 3.82
N MET A 75 8.57 -3.75 3.47
CA MET A 75 7.19 -3.98 3.09
C MET A 75 6.94 -3.43 1.69
N LEU A 76 6.26 -4.19 0.87
CA LEU A 76 5.82 -3.80 -0.46
C LEU A 76 4.29 -3.79 -0.46
N ASN A 77 3.68 -2.65 -0.77
CA ASN A 77 2.22 -2.50 -0.78
C ASN A 77 1.55 -2.96 0.54
N GLY A 78 2.23 -2.81 1.68
CA GLY A 78 1.75 -3.27 2.99
C GLY A 78 2.11 -4.72 3.34
N ASP A 79 2.50 -5.54 2.36
CA ASP A 79 2.93 -6.91 2.59
C ASP A 79 4.41 -6.98 2.98
N THR A 80 4.71 -7.73 4.04
CA THR A 80 6.09 -7.96 4.46
C THR A 80 6.81 -8.87 3.46
N LEU A 81 7.90 -8.37 2.88
CA LEU A 81 8.76 -9.16 2.00
C LEU A 81 9.51 -10.21 2.82
N LYS A 82 9.36 -11.49 2.45
CA LYS A 82 10.02 -12.62 3.11
C LYS A 82 11.33 -12.96 2.40
N ASP A 83 12.36 -13.22 3.20
CA ASP A 83 13.68 -13.59 2.69
C ASP A 83 14.40 -14.55 3.65
N ASP A 84 14.68 -15.76 3.16
CA ASP A 84 15.40 -16.79 3.93
C ASP A 84 16.89 -16.45 4.16
N SER A 85 17.46 -15.55 3.36
CA SER A 85 18.89 -15.22 3.43
C SER A 85 19.23 -14.18 4.50
N GLY A 86 18.24 -13.48 5.06
CA GLY A 86 18.43 -12.37 6.01
C GLY A 86 19.01 -11.09 5.37
N ALA A 87 19.18 -11.07 4.04
CA ALA A 87 19.68 -9.91 3.32
C ALA A 87 18.68 -8.75 3.36
N LEU A 88 17.37 -9.03 3.22
CA LEU A 88 16.35 -7.99 3.31
C LEU A 88 16.23 -7.40 4.72
N GLN A 89 16.34 -8.23 5.77
CA GLN A 89 16.37 -7.75 7.15
C GLN A 89 17.59 -6.85 7.38
N SER A 90 18.75 -7.22 6.86
CA SER A 90 19.97 -6.42 6.98
C SER A 90 19.87 -5.10 6.20
N LEU A 91 19.22 -5.12 5.03
CA LEU A 91 18.94 -3.92 4.24
C LEU A 91 17.95 -3.00 4.97
N ALA A 92 16.90 -3.56 5.58
CA ALA A 92 15.95 -2.81 6.38
C ALA A 92 16.64 -2.12 7.56
N GLY A 93 17.46 -2.86 8.31
CA GLY A 93 18.24 -2.31 9.42
C GLY A 93 19.19 -1.19 8.96
N LEU A 94 19.89 -1.37 7.84
CA LEU A 94 20.75 -0.33 7.26
C LEU A 94 19.96 0.95 6.92
N LEU A 95 18.82 0.81 6.24
CA LEU A 95 17.99 1.96 5.84
C LEU A 95 17.37 2.65 7.07
N HIS A 96 16.91 1.86 8.05
CA HIS A 96 16.36 2.38 9.29
C HIS A 96 17.41 3.11 10.15
N ASP A 97 18.64 2.59 10.22
CA ASP A 97 19.77 3.25 10.90
C ASP A 97 20.16 4.59 10.23
N LEU A 98 19.80 4.76 8.96
CA LEU A 98 19.96 6.02 8.21
C LEU A 98 18.69 6.89 8.25
N GLU A 99 17.72 6.55 9.10
CA GLU A 99 16.43 7.22 9.26
C GLU A 99 15.62 7.31 7.96
N VAL A 100 15.70 6.27 7.12
CA VAL A 100 14.90 6.10 5.91
C VAL A 100 13.63 5.32 6.24
N SER A 101 12.46 5.91 5.98
CA SER A 101 11.16 5.26 6.15
C SER A 101 10.64 4.58 4.91
N ALA A 102 11.03 5.03 3.72
CA ALA A 102 10.64 4.40 2.47
C ALA A 102 11.63 4.69 1.34
N LEU A 103 11.61 3.82 0.34
CA LEU A 103 12.34 3.96 -0.91
C LEU A 103 11.33 3.94 -2.06
N LEU A 104 11.26 5.03 -2.83
CA LEU A 104 10.51 5.08 -4.08
C LEU A 104 11.45 4.76 -5.23
N ILE A 105 11.04 3.81 -6.07
CA ILE A 105 11.78 3.38 -7.24
C ILE A 105 10.90 3.57 -8.46
N ASP A 106 11.22 4.58 -9.27
CA ASP A 106 10.50 4.84 -10.51
C ASP A 106 10.90 3.83 -11.60
N THR A 107 10.01 3.66 -12.58
CA THR A 107 10.24 2.70 -13.66
C THR A 107 11.47 3.03 -14.50
N GLY A 108 12.23 1.99 -14.86
CA GLY A 108 13.43 2.11 -15.66
C GLY A 108 14.64 2.70 -14.92
N VAL A 109 14.77 2.42 -13.62
CA VAL A 109 15.97 2.76 -12.85
C VAL A 109 17.24 2.27 -13.56
N LYS A 110 18.23 3.16 -13.72
CA LYS A 110 19.49 2.82 -14.40
C LYS A 110 20.53 2.25 -13.43
N VAL A 111 21.48 1.51 -13.98
CA VAL A 111 22.64 0.98 -13.21
C VAL A 111 23.42 2.11 -12.52
N ASP A 112 23.63 3.23 -13.22
CA ASP A 112 24.35 4.38 -12.67
C ASP A 112 23.61 5.05 -11.50
N GLU A 113 22.26 5.06 -11.52
CA GLU A 113 21.44 5.58 -10.42
C GLU A 113 21.52 4.69 -9.19
N LEU A 114 21.52 3.36 -9.37
CA LEU A 114 21.72 2.41 -8.27
C LEU A 114 23.13 2.48 -7.69
N ASP A 115 24.17 2.67 -8.52
CA ASP A 115 25.52 2.95 -8.03
C ASP A 115 25.53 4.26 -7.23
N GLY A 116 24.90 5.33 -7.75
CA GLY A 116 24.72 6.60 -7.06
C GLY A 116 24.08 6.44 -5.68
N LEU A 117 23.00 5.65 -5.58
CA LEU A 117 22.35 5.31 -4.31
C LEU A 117 23.31 4.59 -3.35
N ILE A 118 23.99 3.54 -3.81
CA ILE A 118 24.91 2.75 -2.98
C ILE A 118 26.06 3.61 -2.44
N GLN A 119 26.68 4.42 -3.30
CA GLN A 119 27.74 5.34 -2.90
C GLN A 119 27.24 6.34 -1.87
N THR A 120 26.01 6.82 -2.02
CA THR A 120 25.39 7.78 -1.09
C THR A 120 25.12 7.14 0.27
N LEU A 121 24.53 5.94 0.31
CA LEU A 121 24.34 5.18 1.56
C LEU A 121 25.68 4.90 2.26
N GLY A 122 26.69 4.50 1.50
CA GLY A 122 28.03 4.22 2.04
C GLY A 122 28.76 5.46 2.54
N GLN A 123 28.54 6.62 1.92
CA GLN A 123 29.07 7.90 2.37
C GLN A 123 28.34 8.40 3.62
N ALA A 124 27.01 8.44 3.59
CA ALA A 124 26.18 8.88 4.71
C ALA A 124 26.47 8.09 5.99
N ARG A 125 26.61 6.76 5.88
CA ARG A 125 27.00 5.91 7.01
C ARG A 125 28.37 6.25 7.60
N ARG A 126 29.35 6.60 6.76
CA ARG A 126 30.71 6.98 7.22
C ARG A 126 30.73 8.35 7.88
N GLU A 127 29.89 9.25 7.41
CA GLU A 127 29.81 10.64 7.87
C GLU A 127 28.78 10.85 9.00
N GLY A 128 27.98 9.82 9.32
CA GLY A 128 26.91 9.93 10.32
C GLY A 128 25.75 10.83 9.86
N LEU A 129 25.48 10.83 8.54
CA LEU A 129 24.38 11.59 7.95
C LEU A 129 23.13 10.71 7.86
N HIS A 130 21.99 11.29 8.18
CA HIS A 130 20.70 10.61 8.29
C HIS A 130 19.58 11.47 7.68
N GLY A 131 18.43 10.86 7.41
CA GLY A 131 17.20 11.55 7.03
C GLY A 131 17.36 12.49 5.82
N ASN A 132 16.96 13.76 5.97
CA ASN A 132 16.92 14.75 4.89
C ASN A 132 18.28 14.97 4.21
N ALA A 133 19.39 14.88 4.96
CA ALA A 133 20.73 15.04 4.40
C ALA A 133 21.03 13.97 3.33
N LEU A 134 20.49 12.77 3.49
CA LEU A 134 20.65 11.68 2.52
C LEU A 134 19.90 11.98 1.21
N SER A 135 18.70 12.54 1.31
CA SER A 135 17.91 12.96 0.14
C SER A 135 18.62 14.08 -0.64
N GLU A 136 19.15 15.10 0.05
CA GLU A 136 19.95 16.16 -0.60
C GLU A 136 21.19 15.62 -1.33
N MET A 137 21.83 14.58 -0.78
CA MET A 137 22.99 13.96 -1.41
C MET A 137 22.63 13.21 -2.69
N LEU A 138 21.46 12.56 -2.74
CA LEU A 138 20.96 11.88 -3.94
C LEU A 138 20.63 12.88 -5.04
N GLU A 139 19.97 14.00 -4.70
CA GLU A 139 19.64 15.05 -5.64
C GLU A 139 20.89 15.64 -6.29
N ARG A 140 21.95 15.91 -5.50
CA ARG A 140 23.24 16.41 -6.02
C ARG A 140 23.96 15.44 -6.95
N ARG A 141 23.62 14.15 -6.89
CA ARG A 141 24.18 13.10 -7.75
C ARG A 141 23.31 12.81 -8.98
N GLU A 142 22.26 13.61 -9.20
CA GLU A 142 21.33 13.45 -10.34
C GLU A 142 20.65 12.07 -10.36
N VAL A 143 20.41 11.50 -9.17
CA VAL A 143 19.65 10.26 -9.00
C VAL A 143 18.17 10.62 -8.95
N HIS A 144 17.48 10.51 -10.09
CA HIS A 144 16.11 11.02 -10.23
C HIS A 144 15.03 9.95 -10.06
N ARG A 145 15.34 8.70 -10.43
CA ARG A 145 14.39 7.57 -10.38
C ARG A 145 14.45 6.78 -9.08
N LEU A 146 15.30 7.19 -8.14
CA LEU A 146 15.36 6.64 -6.79
C LEU A 146 15.22 7.79 -5.82
N ARG A 147 14.15 7.76 -5.03
CA ARG A 147 13.90 8.77 -3.99
C ARG A 147 13.84 8.08 -2.65
N ILE A 148 14.48 8.70 -1.67
CA ILE A 148 14.44 8.28 -0.28
C ILE A 148 13.42 9.16 0.45
N VAL A 149 12.60 8.53 1.28
CA VAL A 149 11.68 9.21 2.19
C VAL A 149 12.26 9.17 3.60
N PRO A 150 12.77 10.29 4.12
CA PRO A 150 13.19 10.40 5.51
C PRO A 150 12.06 10.07 6.48
N ALA A 151 12.39 9.50 7.64
CA ALA A 151 11.39 9.15 8.66
C ALA A 151 10.59 10.36 9.16
N GLU A 152 11.21 11.55 9.17
CA GLU A 152 10.56 12.81 9.52
C GLU A 152 9.52 13.24 8.46
N ALA A 153 9.77 12.93 7.19
CA ALA A 153 8.92 13.29 6.05
C ALA A 153 7.84 12.25 5.74
N LYS A 154 7.75 11.17 6.54
CA LYS A 154 6.78 10.08 6.34
C LYS A 154 5.33 10.57 6.28
N ALA A 155 5.02 11.68 6.99
CA ALA A 155 3.70 12.31 6.95
C ALA A 155 3.38 13.01 5.62
N GLU A 156 4.40 13.48 4.88
CA GLU A 156 4.22 14.26 3.65
C GLU A 156 4.26 13.38 2.38
N VAL A 157 5.12 12.37 2.34
CA VAL A 157 5.22 11.48 1.15
C VAL A 157 4.11 10.43 1.11
N ALA A 158 3.48 10.12 2.24
CA ALA A 158 2.21 9.40 2.26
C ALA A 158 1.12 10.16 1.48
N CYS A 159 1.16 11.50 1.49
CA CYS A 159 0.31 12.32 0.65
C CYS A 159 0.77 12.28 -0.81
N GLU A 160 2.05 12.49 -1.12
CA GLU A 160 2.51 12.67 -2.52
C GLU A 160 2.46 11.39 -3.38
N ALA A 161 2.71 10.21 -2.83
CA ALA A 161 2.49 8.94 -3.55
C ALA A 161 1.00 8.60 -3.74
N ALA A 162 0.11 9.26 -2.99
CA ALA A 162 -1.34 9.20 -3.18
C ALA A 162 -1.83 10.21 -4.25
N VAL A 163 -1.03 11.22 -4.63
CA VAL A 163 -1.44 12.26 -5.59
C VAL A 163 -1.53 11.77 -7.05
N GLU A 164 -0.97 10.60 -7.41
CA GLU A 164 -1.25 10.00 -8.73
C GLU A 164 -2.59 9.24 -8.80
N SER A 165 -3.32 9.14 -7.69
CA SER A 165 -4.74 8.75 -7.66
C SER A 165 -5.49 9.74 -6.77
N ASP A 166 -5.54 11.00 -7.20
CA ASP A 166 -6.15 12.15 -6.53
C ASP A 166 -7.70 12.05 -6.53
N THR A 167 -8.22 11.01 -5.91
CA THR A 167 -9.54 11.03 -5.30
C THR A 167 -9.33 10.38 -3.96
N ASP A 168 -9.43 11.20 -2.90
CA ASP A 168 -9.40 10.73 -1.51
C ASP A 168 -10.29 9.48 -1.43
N VAL A 169 -9.71 8.34 -1.02
CA VAL A 169 -10.44 7.06 -0.96
C VAL A 169 -11.72 7.23 -0.14
N TRP A 170 -11.69 8.12 0.84
CA TRP A 170 -12.85 8.48 1.65
C TRP A 170 -13.88 9.31 0.89
N GLU A 171 -13.46 10.27 0.07
CA GLU A 171 -14.36 11.04 -0.81
C GLU A 171 -14.97 10.14 -1.90
N SER A 172 -14.18 9.18 -2.42
CA SER A 172 -14.64 8.16 -3.37
C SER A 172 -15.67 7.24 -2.73
N LEU A 173 -15.45 6.84 -1.47
CA LEU A 173 -16.38 6.03 -0.69
C LEU A 173 -17.69 6.78 -0.43
N GLU A 174 -17.62 8.03 0.02
CA GLU A 174 -18.80 8.88 0.23
C GLU A 174 -19.56 9.11 -1.07
N THR A 175 -18.86 9.44 -2.15
CA THR A 175 -19.45 9.65 -3.48
C THR A 175 -20.11 8.36 -3.99
N MET A 176 -19.47 7.20 -3.84
CA MET A 176 -20.04 5.92 -4.24
C MET A 176 -21.32 5.59 -3.49
N LEU A 177 -21.31 5.82 -2.18
CA LEU A 177 -22.43 5.48 -1.32
C LEU A 177 -23.60 6.45 -1.53
N ILE A 178 -23.35 7.75 -1.65
CA ILE A 178 -24.42 8.77 -1.62
C ILE A 178 -24.82 9.27 -3.01
N SER A 179 -23.90 9.28 -4.00
CA SER A 179 -24.18 9.89 -5.30
C SER A 179 -25.20 9.10 -6.12
N THR A 180 -26.26 9.77 -6.53
CA THR A 180 -27.32 9.21 -7.39
C THR A 180 -26.99 9.27 -8.87
N ASP A 181 -25.99 10.07 -9.25
CA ASP A 181 -25.69 10.36 -10.66
C ASP A 181 -24.71 9.35 -11.27
N VAL A 182 -24.16 8.47 -10.45
CA VAL A 182 -23.21 7.44 -10.85
C VAL A 182 -23.98 6.14 -11.13
N PRO A 183 -23.91 5.57 -12.34
CA PRO A 183 -24.46 4.25 -12.65
C PRO A 183 -23.87 3.18 -11.74
N ASP A 184 -24.68 2.20 -11.32
CA ASP A 184 -24.23 1.10 -10.45
C ASP A 184 -23.07 0.27 -11.06
N ASP A 185 -22.91 0.30 -12.37
CA ASP A 185 -21.83 -0.41 -13.08
C ASP A 185 -20.51 0.37 -13.15
N GLU A 186 -20.51 1.67 -12.85
CA GLU A 186 -19.35 2.54 -13.07
C GLU A 186 -18.43 2.64 -11.84
N VAL A 187 -18.96 2.42 -10.63
CA VAL A 187 -18.16 2.35 -9.41
C VAL A 187 -18.35 0.99 -8.75
N ALA A 188 -17.38 0.10 -8.95
CA ALA A 188 -17.39 -1.24 -8.38
C ALA A 188 -17.18 -1.18 -6.85
N PRO A 189 -18.17 -1.56 -6.00
CA PRO A 189 -18.03 -1.51 -4.54
C PRO A 189 -16.84 -2.32 -4.02
N ALA A 190 -16.48 -3.39 -4.74
CA ALA A 190 -15.31 -4.21 -4.43
C ALA A 190 -13.97 -3.49 -4.63
N ALA A 191 -13.87 -2.60 -5.63
CA ALA A 191 -12.66 -1.83 -5.85
C ALA A 191 -12.43 -0.81 -4.73
N ILE A 192 -13.50 -0.15 -4.26
CA ILE A 192 -13.41 0.77 -3.11
C ILE A 192 -13.14 0.02 -1.81
N ALA A 193 -13.76 -1.15 -1.59
CA ALA A 193 -13.48 -1.98 -0.42
C ALA A 193 -11.99 -2.38 -0.34
N GLU A 194 -11.38 -2.70 -1.48
CA GLU A 194 -9.96 -3.00 -1.57
C GLU A 194 -9.09 -1.75 -1.30
N GLN A 195 -9.45 -0.60 -1.85
CA GLN A 195 -8.75 0.67 -1.57
C GLN A 195 -8.82 1.05 -0.08
N VAL A 196 -10.00 0.93 0.54
CA VAL A 196 -10.19 1.14 1.98
C VAL A 196 -9.34 0.15 2.77
N HIS A 197 -9.26 -1.11 2.34
CA HIS A 197 -8.42 -2.10 3.01
C HIS A 197 -6.94 -1.70 3.00
N GLN A 198 -6.45 -1.27 1.84
CA GLN A 198 -5.07 -0.79 1.69
C GLN A 198 -4.82 0.45 2.54
N GLU A 199 -5.78 1.37 2.60
CA GLU A 199 -5.65 2.60 3.38
C GLU A 199 -5.65 2.34 4.90
N LEU A 200 -6.46 1.38 5.36
CA LEU A 200 -6.43 0.92 6.75
C LEU A 200 -5.13 0.21 7.12
N ALA A 201 -4.56 -0.56 6.18
CA ALA A 201 -3.28 -1.22 6.38
C ALA A 201 -2.12 -0.22 6.45
N ARG A 202 -2.22 0.92 5.72
CA ARG A 202 -1.25 2.02 5.77
C ARG A 202 -1.32 2.79 7.09
N ASN A 203 -2.53 3.02 7.60
CA ASN A 203 -2.79 3.82 8.79
C ASN A 203 -2.98 2.95 10.04
N GLU A 204 -1.88 2.32 10.51
CA GLU A 204 -1.89 1.44 11.69
C GLU A 204 -2.50 2.14 12.93
N GLY A 205 -3.70 1.70 13.33
CA GLY A 205 -4.36 2.07 14.60
C GLY A 205 -5.32 3.26 14.55
N THR A 206 -5.27 4.11 13.52
CA THR A 206 -6.17 5.27 13.38
C THR A 206 -7.24 5.08 12.30
N GLY A 207 -6.93 4.33 11.24
CA GLY A 207 -7.81 4.22 10.07
C GLY A 207 -9.19 3.61 10.39
N LEU A 208 -9.27 2.68 11.34
CA LEU A 208 -10.55 2.05 11.70
C LEU A 208 -11.53 3.07 12.30
N GLY A 209 -11.02 3.99 13.14
CA GLY A 209 -11.83 5.05 13.73
C GLY A 209 -12.33 6.05 12.69
N GLU A 210 -11.50 6.32 11.66
CA GLU A 210 -11.88 7.17 10.54
C GLU A 210 -12.95 6.52 9.66
N LEU A 211 -12.77 5.25 9.29
CA LEU A 211 -13.80 4.49 8.58
C LEU A 211 -15.12 4.50 9.36
N HIS A 212 -15.09 4.26 10.67
CA HIS A 212 -16.28 4.31 11.50
C HIS A 212 -16.95 5.69 11.50
N GLY A 213 -16.17 6.77 11.62
CA GLY A 213 -16.67 8.14 11.55
C GLY A 213 -17.38 8.42 10.23
N ARG A 214 -16.75 8.03 9.11
CA ARG A 214 -17.29 8.19 7.76
C ARG A 214 -18.56 7.37 7.53
N MET A 215 -18.59 6.11 7.98
CA MET A 215 -19.81 5.29 7.91
C MET A 215 -20.95 5.92 8.73
N GLN A 216 -20.65 6.56 9.85
CA GLN A 216 -21.62 7.28 10.66
C GLN A 216 -22.14 8.55 9.96
N ASP A 217 -21.28 9.28 9.26
CA ASP A 217 -21.67 10.42 8.43
C ASP A 217 -22.60 9.98 7.29
N VAL A 218 -22.23 8.92 6.56
CA VAL A 218 -23.04 8.33 5.49
C VAL A 218 -24.40 7.86 6.02
N SER A 219 -24.43 7.18 7.17
CA SER A 219 -25.69 6.71 7.79
C SER A 219 -26.64 7.87 8.13
N ARG A 220 -26.10 8.94 8.73
CA ARG A 220 -26.88 10.17 9.00
C ARG A 220 -27.41 10.81 7.71
N GLU A 221 -26.62 10.78 6.65
CA GLU A 221 -27.02 11.32 5.36
C GLU A 221 -28.12 10.48 4.70
N ILE A 222 -28.03 9.14 4.75
CA ILE A 222 -29.08 8.23 4.27
C ILE A 222 -30.43 8.54 4.92
N ASP A 223 -30.46 8.81 6.23
CA ASP A 223 -31.69 9.11 6.95
C ASP A 223 -32.32 10.44 6.52
N SER A 224 -31.48 11.40 6.13
CA SER A 224 -31.91 12.71 5.62
C SER A 224 -32.49 12.63 4.20
N ILE A 225 -32.23 11.53 3.49
CA ILE A 225 -32.62 11.33 2.09
C ILE A 225 -34.02 10.66 1.99
N GLY A 226 -34.76 10.91 0.91
CA GLY A 226 -36.09 10.34 0.64
C GLY A 226 -36.10 8.81 0.52
N THR A 227 -37.23 8.17 0.84
CA THR A 227 -37.38 6.70 0.95
C THR A 227 -36.95 5.91 -0.29
N GLU A 228 -37.20 6.42 -1.49
CA GLU A 228 -36.83 5.78 -2.76
C GLU A 228 -35.31 5.77 -3.00
N ARG A 229 -34.59 6.79 -2.53
CA ARG A 229 -33.13 6.87 -2.65
C ARG A 229 -32.43 6.03 -1.59
N ARG A 230 -33.05 5.83 -0.42
CA ARG A 230 -32.48 5.01 0.66
C ARG A 230 -32.26 3.56 0.25
N SER A 231 -33.15 2.96 -0.53
CA SER A 231 -32.98 1.56 -0.96
C SER A 231 -31.74 1.38 -1.83
N HIS A 232 -31.48 2.29 -2.77
CA HIS A 232 -30.28 2.23 -3.63
C HIS A 232 -28.98 2.40 -2.83
N VAL A 233 -28.93 3.38 -1.92
CA VAL A 233 -27.75 3.58 -1.09
C VAL A 233 -27.52 2.38 -0.17
N ARG A 234 -28.58 1.82 0.43
CA ARG A 234 -28.49 0.60 1.25
C ARG A 234 -27.97 -0.59 0.48
N GLU A 235 -28.42 -0.80 -0.76
CA GLU A 235 -27.94 -1.88 -1.61
C GLU A 235 -26.44 -1.74 -1.91
N ARG A 236 -25.97 -0.53 -2.25
CA ARG A 236 -24.54 -0.26 -2.48
C ARG A 236 -23.71 -0.46 -1.22
N PHE A 237 -24.21 0.03 -0.09
CA PHE A 237 -23.58 -0.16 1.22
C PHE A 237 -23.45 -1.65 1.54
N ALA A 238 -24.51 -2.44 1.33
CA ALA A 238 -24.47 -3.89 1.54
C ALA A 238 -23.44 -4.58 0.65
N LYS A 239 -23.37 -4.22 -0.64
CA LYS A 239 -22.35 -4.74 -1.57
C LYS A 239 -20.93 -4.36 -1.16
N PHE A 240 -20.72 -3.13 -0.68
CA PHE A 240 -19.44 -2.68 -0.14
C PHE A 240 -19.04 -3.49 1.10
N VAL A 241 -19.93 -3.62 2.10
CA VAL A 241 -19.68 -4.40 3.32
C VAL A 241 -19.39 -5.87 3.00
N ALA A 242 -20.12 -6.46 2.05
CA ALA A 242 -19.88 -7.82 1.59
C ALA A 242 -18.52 -8.01 0.88
N ALA A 243 -17.98 -6.96 0.26
CA ALA A 243 -16.68 -6.96 -0.38
C ALA A 243 -15.51 -6.71 0.58
N LEU A 244 -15.76 -6.19 1.79
CA LEU A 244 -14.73 -6.06 2.82
C LEU A 244 -14.22 -7.44 3.27
N ASN A 245 -12.97 -7.50 3.71
CA ASN A 245 -12.43 -8.72 4.31
C ASN A 245 -13.23 -9.12 5.58
N PRO A 246 -13.19 -10.40 6.00
CA PRO A 246 -14.03 -10.89 7.09
C PRO A 246 -13.81 -10.14 8.42
N LYS A 247 -12.57 -9.75 8.72
CA LYS A 247 -12.24 -9.07 9.97
C LYS A 247 -12.83 -7.67 10.01
N LEU A 248 -12.61 -6.86 8.96
CA LEU A 248 -13.15 -5.51 8.86
C LEU A 248 -14.67 -5.51 8.80
N ARG A 249 -15.25 -6.49 8.11
CA ARG A 249 -16.69 -6.69 8.08
C ARG A 249 -17.25 -6.93 9.49
N GLN A 250 -16.63 -7.82 10.27
CA GLN A 250 -17.02 -8.06 11.66
C GLN A 250 -16.84 -6.83 12.54
N ASP A 251 -15.73 -6.10 12.41
CA ASP A 251 -15.45 -4.90 13.19
C ASP A 251 -16.50 -3.80 12.89
N LEU A 252 -16.88 -3.63 11.61
CA LEU A 252 -17.87 -2.65 11.16
C LEU A 252 -19.28 -3.04 11.60
N LEU A 253 -19.66 -4.32 11.48
CA LEU A 253 -20.95 -4.83 11.95
C LEU A 253 -21.11 -4.69 13.47
N ARG A 254 -20.06 -4.94 14.25
CA ARG A 254 -20.08 -4.77 15.72
C ARG A 254 -20.30 -3.32 16.13
N PHE A 255 -19.70 -2.39 15.39
CA PHE A 255 -19.83 -0.96 15.65
C PHE A 255 -21.26 -0.46 15.41
N ASP A 256 -21.91 -0.89 14.33
CA ASP A 256 -23.29 -0.48 13.98
C ASP A 256 -24.36 -1.00 14.94
N MET A 257 -24.11 -2.10 15.66
CA MET A 257 -25.05 -2.60 16.68
C MET A 257 -25.19 -1.67 17.88
N HIS A 258 -24.25 -0.76 18.10
CA HIS A 258 -24.33 0.21 19.19
C HIS A 258 -25.09 1.50 18.78
N MET A 259 -25.53 1.61 17.53
CA MET A 259 -26.11 2.82 16.92
C MET A 259 -27.66 2.85 16.90
N GLY A 260 -28.34 2.23 17.88
CA GLY A 260 -29.77 2.46 18.11
C GLY A 260 -30.75 1.75 17.15
N SER A 261 -32.02 2.16 17.15
CA SER A 261 -33.15 1.44 16.52
C SER A 261 -33.06 1.26 15.00
N ASP A 262 -32.27 2.09 14.31
CA ASP A 262 -32.13 2.06 12.86
C ASP A 262 -31.15 0.98 12.37
N SER A 263 -30.34 0.43 13.28
CA SER A 263 -29.45 -0.72 13.05
C SER A 263 -30.20 -1.97 12.60
N LEU A 264 -31.44 -2.20 13.09
CA LEU A 264 -32.25 -3.37 12.74
C LEU A 264 -32.72 -3.34 11.28
N ALA A 265 -33.04 -2.16 10.76
CA ALA A 265 -33.45 -2.00 9.36
C ALA A 265 -32.27 -2.24 8.43
N LEU A 266 -31.08 -1.77 8.78
CA LEU A 266 -29.85 -2.01 8.05
C LEU A 266 -29.46 -3.50 8.08
N MET A 267 -29.54 -4.14 9.26
CA MET A 267 -29.28 -5.57 9.45
C MET A 267 -30.21 -6.46 8.62
N THR A 268 -31.48 -6.06 8.47
CA THR A 268 -32.45 -6.81 7.65
C THR A 268 -32.04 -6.81 6.17
N GLU A 269 -31.59 -5.66 5.66
CA GLU A 269 -31.12 -5.52 4.27
C GLU A 269 -29.75 -6.18 4.06
N LEU A 270 -28.86 -6.12 5.05
CA LEU A 270 -27.59 -6.84 5.05
C LEU A 270 -27.79 -8.36 5.12
N GLY A 271 -28.89 -8.83 5.73
CA GLY A 271 -29.28 -10.24 5.80
C GLY A 271 -29.37 -10.95 4.46
N ASP A 272 -29.73 -10.23 3.40
CA ASP A 272 -29.88 -10.78 2.06
C ASP A 272 -28.55 -10.86 1.28
N VAL A 273 -27.50 -10.15 1.73
CA VAL A 273 -26.24 -9.98 0.98
C VAL A 273 -25.03 -10.52 1.75
N VAL A 274 -25.05 -10.47 3.09
CA VAL A 274 -23.96 -10.88 3.97
C VAL A 274 -24.20 -12.32 4.43
N PRO A 275 -23.17 -13.20 4.47
CA PRO A 275 -23.32 -14.55 4.98
C PRO A 275 -23.91 -14.57 6.40
N GLU A 276 -24.89 -15.44 6.65
CA GLU A 276 -25.58 -15.59 7.94
C GLU A 276 -24.60 -15.84 9.10
N THR A 277 -23.48 -16.51 8.84
CA THR A 277 -22.40 -16.74 9.82
C THR A 277 -21.78 -15.45 10.35
N ASP A 278 -21.55 -14.47 9.47
CA ASP A 278 -20.92 -13.20 9.85
C ASP A 278 -21.89 -12.34 10.68
N LEU A 279 -23.19 -12.43 10.40
CA LEU A 279 -24.25 -11.74 11.14
C LEU A 279 -24.43 -12.32 12.54
N LEU A 280 -24.39 -13.66 12.66
CA LEU A 280 -24.49 -14.34 13.96
C LEU A 280 -23.27 -14.08 14.85
N ASP A 281 -22.07 -14.03 14.27
CA ASP A 281 -20.83 -13.72 14.99
C ASP A 281 -20.76 -12.26 15.46
N ALA A 282 -21.42 -11.34 14.74
CA ALA A 282 -21.53 -9.96 15.17
C ALA A 282 -22.43 -9.82 16.41
N LEU A 283 -23.52 -10.62 16.50
CA LEU A 283 -24.52 -10.55 17.58
C LEU A 283 -24.10 -11.16 18.93
N GLN A 284 -22.99 -11.90 18.97
CA GLN A 284 -22.45 -12.54 20.19
C GLN A 284 -21.55 -11.60 21.00
#